data_AF-W4PCG1-F1
#
_entry.id   AF-W4PCG1-F1
#
_cell.length_a   1.000
_cell.length_b   1.000
_cell.length_c   1.000
_cell.angle_alpha   90.00
_cell.angle_beta   90.00
_cell.angle_gamma   90.00
#
_symmetry.space_group_name_H-M   'P 1'
#
loop_
_entity.id
_entity.type
_entity.pdbx_description
1 polymer ?
#
loop_
_entity_poly.entity_id
_entity_poly.type
_entity_poly.pdbx_seq_one_letter_code
_entity_poly.pdbx_strand_id
1 'polypeptide(L)'
;MKVIDFSRTNSILNQYVSEIRNVEVQNDRLRFRRNIERIGEVMAYEMSKEFQYSVKNIQTPLGIAPVSTPDNRLVISTILRAGLPFHQGFLRYFDYAENAFVSAYRKYKDTLKFDIHIEYIASPRIDEKTLIITDPMLATGSSMELSYQPC
;
A
#
# COMPACT_ATOMS: atom_id res chain seq x y z
N MET A 1 10.87 11.85 -10.04
CA MET A 1 9.69 11.26 -9.38
C MET A 1 8.62 11.02 -10.44
N LYS A 2 8.12 9.79 -10.57
CA LYS A 2 6.97 9.45 -11.45
C LYS A 2 5.70 9.45 -10.59
N VAL A 3 4.63 10.08 -11.06
CA VAL A 3 3.31 10.06 -10.41
C VAL A 3 2.34 9.32 -11.31
N ILE A 4 1.67 8.30 -10.77
CA ILE A 4 0.65 7.53 -11.48
C ILE A 4 -0.72 7.96 -10.93
N ASP A 5 -1.56 8.50 -11.82
CA ASP A 5 -2.88 9.01 -11.49
C ASP A 5 -3.96 8.11 -12.12
N PHE A 6 -4.53 7.22 -11.31
CA PHE A 6 -5.54 6.25 -11.75
C PHE A 6 -6.89 6.88 -12.08
N SER A 7 -7.11 8.15 -11.72
CA SER A 7 -8.37 8.85 -12.02
C SER A 7 -8.50 9.26 -13.50
N ARG A 8 -7.39 9.23 -14.25
CA ARG A 8 -7.35 9.59 -15.68
C ARG A 8 -8.01 8.57 -16.60
N THR A 9 -8.30 7.37 -16.09
CA THR A 9 -8.92 6.28 -16.85
C THR A 9 -10.17 5.78 -16.14
N ASN A 10 -11.18 5.34 -16.90
CA ASN A 10 -12.39 4.77 -16.32
C ASN A 10 -12.11 3.38 -15.76
N SER A 11 -12.41 3.20 -14.47
CA SER A 11 -12.37 1.89 -13.80
C SER A 11 -13.32 1.87 -12.60
N ILE A 12 -13.55 0.68 -12.05
CA ILE A 12 -14.36 0.51 -10.83
C ILE A 12 -13.74 1.23 -9.61
N LEU A 13 -12.45 1.55 -9.66
CA LEU A 13 -11.77 2.33 -8.63
C LEU A 13 -12.47 3.67 -8.36
N ASN A 14 -12.97 4.31 -9.42
CA ASN A 14 -13.65 5.61 -9.33
C ASN A 14 -14.88 5.52 -8.41
N GLN A 15 -15.61 4.41 -8.45
CA GLN A 15 -16.75 4.18 -7.57
C GLN A 15 -16.30 4.05 -6.11
N TYR A 16 -15.27 3.26 -5.82
CA TYR A 16 -14.79 3.07 -4.45
C TYR A 16 -14.25 4.38 -3.85
N VAL A 17 -13.50 5.16 -4.64
CA VAL A 17 -13.00 6.48 -4.24
C VAL A 17 -14.15 7.45 -4.00
N SER A 18 -15.19 7.42 -4.84
CA SER A 18 -16.40 8.22 -4.64
C SER A 18 -17.10 7.86 -3.33
N GLU A 19 -17.30 6.57 -3.06
CA GLU A 19 -18.03 6.11 -1.87
C GLU A 19 -17.29 6.41 -0.55
N ILE A 20 -15.95 6.39 -0.52
CA ILE A 20 -15.19 6.80 0.68
C ILE A 20 -15.17 8.32 0.89
N ARG A 21 -15.51 9.12 -0.13
CA ARG A 21 -15.55 10.59 -0.07
C ARG A 21 -16.96 11.15 0.07
N ASN A 22 -17.98 10.39 -0.32
CA ASN A 22 -19.37 10.80 -0.28
C ASN A 22 -19.86 10.86 1.18
N VAL A 23 -20.25 12.05 1.63
CA VAL A 23 -20.70 12.31 3.01
C VAL A 23 -21.94 11.53 3.44
N GLU A 24 -22.78 11.13 2.49
CA GLU A 24 -23.98 10.34 2.73
C GLU A 24 -23.65 8.84 2.88
N VAL A 25 -22.58 8.37 2.21
CA VAL A 25 -22.22 6.94 2.13
C VAL A 25 -21.14 6.56 3.14
N GLN A 26 -20.16 7.43 3.39
CA GLN A 26 -18.97 7.12 4.20
C GLN A 26 -19.26 6.73 5.66
N ASN A 27 -20.47 7.03 6.15
CA ASN A 27 -20.94 6.65 7.48
C ASN A 27 -21.20 5.14 7.62
N ASP A 28 -21.38 4.40 6.51
CA ASP A 28 -21.36 2.94 6.50
C ASP A 28 -19.92 2.45 6.75
N ARG A 29 -19.60 2.23 8.03
CA ARG A 29 -18.26 1.87 8.49
C ARG A 29 -17.73 0.57 7.87
N LEU A 30 -18.60 -0.39 7.58
CA LEU A 30 -18.18 -1.65 6.96
C LEU A 30 -17.79 -1.39 5.50
N ARG A 31 -18.65 -0.70 4.75
CA ARG A 31 -18.39 -0.32 3.37
C ARG A 31 -17.15 0.55 3.23
N PHE A 32 -16.98 1.54 4.11
CA PHE A 32 -15.81 2.42 4.12
C PHE A 32 -14.51 1.62 4.21
N ARG A 33 -14.38 0.73 5.21
CA ARG A 33 -13.19 -0.12 5.37
C ARG A 33 -12.97 -1.05 4.17
N ARG A 34 -14.04 -1.69 3.67
CA ARG A 34 -13.96 -2.61 2.54
C ARG A 34 -13.59 -1.90 1.23
N ASN A 35 -14.03 -0.66 1.05
CA ASN A 35 -13.64 0.13 -0.12
C ASN A 35 -12.18 0.58 -0.04
N ILE A 36 -11.66 0.91 1.14
CA ILE A 36 -10.22 1.16 1.31
C ILE A 36 -9.41 -0.09 0.96
N GLU A 37 -9.83 -1.28 1.42
CA GLU A 37 -9.20 -2.56 1.03
C GLU A 37 -9.22 -2.75 -0.49
N ARG A 38 -10.39 -2.58 -1.13
CA ARG A 38 -10.54 -2.71 -2.60
C ARG A 38 -9.68 -1.72 -3.38
N ILE A 39 -9.55 -0.48 -2.90
CA ILE A 39 -8.66 0.52 -3.50
C ILE A 39 -7.21 -0.01 -3.44
N GLY A 40 -6.79 -0.57 -2.30
CA GLY A 40 -5.48 -1.20 -2.15
C GLY A 40 -5.27 -2.38 -3.10
N GLU A 41 -6.26 -3.28 -3.22
CA GLU A 41 -6.23 -4.43 -4.14
C GLU A 41 -6.04 -3.98 -5.60
N VAL A 42 -6.82 -2.99 -6.07
CA VAL A 42 -6.71 -2.45 -7.44
C VAL A 42 -5.36 -1.78 -7.66
N MET A 43 -4.90 -0.98 -6.71
CA MET A 43 -3.59 -0.30 -6.82
C MET A 43 -2.43 -1.30 -6.81
N ALA A 44 -2.51 -2.39 -6.05
CA ALA A 44 -1.52 -3.45 -6.05
C ALA A 44 -1.44 -4.14 -7.41
N TYR A 45 -2.59 -4.47 -8.01
CA TYR A 45 -2.63 -5.02 -9.37
C TYR A 45 -1.99 -4.07 -10.39
N GLU A 46 -2.35 -2.78 -10.38
CA GLU A 46 -1.76 -1.82 -11.32
C GLU A 46 -0.26 -1.63 -11.09
N MET A 47 0.19 -1.58 -9.83
CA MET A 47 1.60 -1.50 -9.46
C MET A 47 2.40 -2.71 -9.94
N SER A 48 1.79 -3.91 -9.90
CA SER A 48 2.48 -5.15 -10.29
C SER A 48 3.03 -5.11 -11.72
N LYS A 49 2.38 -4.34 -12.61
CA LYS A 49 2.78 -4.19 -14.02
C LYS A 49 4.12 -3.46 -14.21
N GLU A 50 4.58 -2.73 -13.19
CA GLU A 50 5.83 -1.96 -13.22
C GLU A 50 7.01 -2.73 -12.58
N PHE A 51 6.79 -3.96 -12.12
CA PHE A 51 7.83 -4.80 -11.54
C PHE A 51 8.82 -5.32 -12.58
N GLN A 52 9.93 -5.88 -12.10
CA GLN A 52 10.87 -6.63 -12.93
C GLN A 52 10.35 -8.04 -13.12
N TYR A 53 10.42 -8.50 -14.37
CA TYR A 53 9.93 -9.82 -14.76
C TYR A 53 11.02 -10.62 -15.45
N SER A 54 11.05 -11.92 -15.17
CA SER A 54 11.84 -12.90 -15.91
C SER A 54 10.97 -14.06 -16.38
N VAL A 55 11.39 -14.66 -17.50
CA VAL A 55 10.76 -15.87 -18.04
C VAL A 55 11.21 -17.07 -17.22
N LYS A 56 10.25 -17.80 -16.67
CA LYS A 56 10.46 -19.05 -15.95
C LYS A 56 9.79 -20.17 -16.73
N ASN A 57 10.52 -21.26 -16.95
CA ASN A 57 9.96 -22.46 -17.56
C ASN A 57 9.24 -23.27 -16.49
N ILE A 58 7.92 -23.38 -16.59
CA ILE A 58 7.10 -24.14 -15.63
C ILE A 58 6.61 -25.44 -16.25
N GLN A 59 6.42 -26.47 -15.41
CA GLN A 59 5.75 -27.70 -15.82
C GLN A 59 4.23 -27.50 -15.76
N THR A 60 3.55 -27.67 -16.89
CA THR A 60 2.08 -27.73 -16.97
C THR A 60 1.61 -29.17 -17.23
N PRO A 61 0.31 -29.49 -17.09
CA PRO A 61 -0.20 -30.81 -17.46
C PRO A 61 0.07 -31.23 -18.92
N LEU A 62 0.30 -30.28 -19.83
CA LEU A 62 0.52 -30.54 -21.26
C LEU A 62 1.98 -30.37 -21.70
N GLY A 63 2.91 -30.09 -20.78
CA GLY A 63 4.33 -29.90 -21.08
C GLY A 63 4.94 -28.66 -20.42
N ILE A 64 6.19 -28.36 -20.79
CA ILE A 64 6.92 -27.19 -20.28
C ILE A 64 6.44 -25.94 -21.02
N ALA A 65 6.08 -24.89 -20.28
CA ALA A 65 5.65 -23.61 -20.82
C ALA A 65 6.50 -22.45 -20.25
N PRO A 66 7.00 -21.53 -21.09
CA PRO A 66 7.65 -20.31 -20.63
C PRO A 66 6.60 -19.30 -20.16
N VAL A 67 6.72 -18.80 -18.93
CA VAL A 67 5.83 -17.79 -18.36
C VAL A 67 6.65 -16.66 -17.72
N SER A 68 6.29 -15.42 -18.02
CA SER A 68 6.91 -14.25 -17.40
C SER A 68 6.26 -13.98 -16.04
N THR A 69 7.05 -13.91 -14.97
CA THR A 69 6.55 -13.68 -13.60
C THR A 69 7.41 -12.64 -12.89
N PRO A 70 6.85 -11.91 -11.90
CA PRO A 70 7.61 -10.88 -11.19
C PRO A 70 8.73 -11.50 -10.33
N ASP A 71 9.84 -10.78 -10.20
CA ASP A 71 11.02 -11.18 -9.43
C ASP A 71 11.21 -10.36 -8.15
N ASN A 72 10.49 -9.25 -8.00
CA ASN A 72 10.63 -8.35 -6.87
C ASN A 72 10.32 -9.04 -5.53
N ARG A 73 11.26 -8.93 -4.58
CA ARG A 73 11.03 -9.23 -3.16
C ARG A 73 10.42 -8.00 -2.51
N LEU A 74 9.22 -8.13 -1.96
CA LEU A 74 8.43 -7.01 -1.47
C LEU A 74 8.42 -6.95 0.05
N VAL A 75 8.55 -5.72 0.59
CA VAL A 75 8.18 -5.41 1.97
C VAL A 75 7.10 -4.34 1.91
N ILE A 76 5.92 -4.63 2.46
CA ILE A 76 4.83 -3.67 2.52
C ILE A 76 4.86 -3.05 3.91
N SER A 77 4.98 -1.73 3.96
CA SER A 77 4.95 -0.95 5.17
C SER A 77 3.64 -0.18 5.28
N THR A 78 3.14 -0.03 6.50
CA THR A 78 2.05 0.91 6.77
C THR A 78 2.26 1.64 8.08
N ILE A 79 1.74 2.87 8.12
CA ILE A 79 1.74 3.69 9.32
C ILE A 79 0.44 3.43 10.06
N LEU A 80 0.56 2.93 11.29
CA LEU A 80 -0.60 2.66 12.13
C LEU A 80 -1.30 3.97 12.49
N ARG A 81 -2.64 4.01 12.58
CA ARG A 81 -3.60 2.88 12.51
C ARG A 81 -4.44 2.86 11.23
N ALA A 82 -4.67 4.02 10.62
CA ALA A 82 -5.62 4.18 9.53
C ALA A 82 -5.20 3.44 8.24
N GLY A 83 -3.90 3.16 8.07
CA GLY A 83 -3.38 2.45 6.92
C GLY A 83 -3.69 0.94 6.89
N LEU A 84 -4.14 0.33 7.99
CA LEU A 84 -4.33 -1.13 8.07
C LEU A 84 -5.25 -1.73 6.99
N PRO A 85 -6.46 -1.18 6.71
CA PRO A 85 -7.29 -1.75 5.64
C PRO A 85 -6.65 -1.60 4.26
N PHE A 86 -5.91 -0.51 4.02
CA PHE A 86 -5.26 -0.27 2.75
C PHE A 86 -4.08 -1.21 2.54
N HIS A 87 -3.23 -1.33 3.55
CA HIS A 87 -2.16 -2.33 3.65
C HIS A 87 -2.66 -3.74 3.38
N GLN A 88 -3.79 -4.11 4.00
CA GLN A 88 -4.43 -5.40 3.80
C GLN A 88 -4.86 -5.62 2.35
N GLY A 89 -5.30 -4.57 1.65
CA GLY A 89 -5.61 -4.64 0.22
C GLY A 89 -4.42 -5.05 -0.64
N PHE A 90 -3.23 -4.50 -0.35
CA PHE A 90 -2.01 -4.89 -1.05
C PHE A 90 -1.58 -6.33 -0.73
N LEU A 91 -1.65 -6.73 0.54
CA LEU A 91 -1.30 -8.09 0.96
C LEU A 91 -2.13 -9.18 0.27
N ARG A 92 -3.36 -8.88 -0.15
CA ARG A 92 -4.23 -9.84 -0.84
C ARG A 92 -3.77 -10.18 -2.26
N TYR A 93 -2.87 -9.39 -2.84
CA TYR A 93 -2.32 -9.61 -4.18
C TYR A 93 -0.83 -9.96 -4.15
N PHE A 94 -0.14 -9.55 -3.09
CA PHE A 94 1.29 -9.78 -2.91
C PHE A 94 1.54 -10.81 -1.82
N ASP A 95 1.18 -12.07 -2.11
CA ASP A 95 1.15 -13.18 -1.15
C ASP A 95 2.49 -13.44 -0.43
N TYR A 96 3.61 -13.15 -1.10
CA TYR A 96 4.96 -13.38 -0.57
C TYR A 96 5.59 -12.14 0.06
N ALA A 97 4.84 -11.04 0.17
CA ALA A 97 5.38 -9.81 0.72
C ALA A 97 5.55 -9.91 2.25
N GLU A 98 6.70 -9.44 2.73
CA GLU A 98 6.91 -9.27 4.16
C GLU A 98 6.24 -7.98 4.65
N ASN A 99 6.07 -7.85 5.96
CA ASN A 99 5.31 -6.76 6.58
C ASN A 99 6.21 -5.88 7.45
N ALA A 100 6.05 -4.58 7.29
CA ALA A 100 6.60 -3.57 8.17
C ALA A 100 5.46 -2.71 8.76
N PHE A 101 5.56 -2.40 10.04
CA PHE A 101 4.59 -1.57 10.74
C PHE A 101 5.32 -0.47 11.48
N VAL A 102 4.91 0.77 11.21
CA VAL A 102 5.43 1.95 11.88
C VAL A 102 4.34 2.48 12.81
N SER A 103 4.61 2.45 14.11
CA SER A 103 3.81 3.17 15.09
C SER A 103 4.33 4.60 15.19
N ALA A 104 3.53 5.55 14.73
CA ALA A 104 3.80 6.97 14.86
C ALA A 104 2.59 7.68 15.46
N TYR A 105 2.83 8.61 16.37
CA TYR A 105 1.79 9.46 16.93
C TYR A 105 2.18 10.92 16.86
N ARG A 106 1.17 11.79 16.78
CA ARG A 106 1.36 13.23 16.86
C ARG A 106 1.44 13.63 18.32
N LYS A 107 2.59 14.12 18.76
CA LYS A 107 2.75 14.77 20.06
C LYS A 107 2.49 16.26 19.87
N TYR A 108 1.33 16.71 20.35
CA TYR A 108 0.98 18.12 20.33
C TYR A 108 1.83 18.87 21.36
N LYS A 109 2.62 19.83 20.90
CA LYS A 109 3.29 20.81 21.77
C LYS A 109 2.37 22.01 22.04
N ASP A 110 1.55 22.38 21.05
CA ASP A 110 0.51 23.41 21.14
C ASP A 110 -0.58 23.18 20.06
N THR A 111 -1.69 23.91 20.10
CA THR A 111 -2.84 23.75 19.16
C THR A 111 -2.47 23.78 17.66
N LEU A 112 -1.35 24.44 17.31
CA LEU A 112 -0.87 24.59 15.94
C LEU A 112 0.49 23.90 15.66
N LYS A 113 1.13 23.30 16.67
CA LYS A 113 2.46 22.69 16.53
C LYS A 113 2.45 21.27 17.08
N PHE A 114 2.65 20.30 16.19
CA PHE A 114 2.81 18.90 16.54
C PHE A 114 4.13 18.37 15.98
N ASP A 115 4.80 17.52 16.77
CA ASP A 115 5.89 16.68 16.29
C ASP A 115 5.38 15.26 16.06
N ILE A 116 5.85 14.61 15.00
CA ILE A 116 5.56 13.20 14.77
C ILE A 116 6.66 12.41 15.49
N HIS A 117 6.27 11.64 16.49
CA HIS A 117 7.18 10.72 17.17
C HIS A 117 6.95 9.31 16.65
N ILE A 118 8.04 8.68 16.19
CA ILE A 118 8.08 7.25 15.93
C ILE A 118 8.29 6.56 17.27
N GLU A 119 7.32 5.74 17.67
CA GLU A 119 7.39 5.00 18.91
C GLU A 119 8.06 3.64 18.70
N TYR A 120 7.72 2.97 17.60
CA TYR A 120 8.16 1.62 17.33
C TYR A 120 8.09 1.29 15.84
N ILE A 121 9.05 0.51 15.37
CA ILE A 121 9.09 -0.06 14.03
C ILE A 121 9.29 -1.56 14.17
N ALA A 122 8.30 -2.33 13.71
CA ALA A 122 8.49 -3.74 13.41
C ALA A 122 8.73 -3.85 11.92
N SER A 123 9.95 -4.19 11.50
CA SER A 123 10.28 -4.37 10.10
C SER A 123 11.31 -5.49 9.91
N PRO A 124 11.21 -6.32 8.86
CA PRO A 124 12.32 -7.16 8.42
C PRO A 124 13.45 -6.28 7.85
N ARG A 125 14.58 -6.90 7.51
CA ARG A 125 15.59 -6.23 6.69
C ARG A 125 15.01 -5.88 5.32
N ILE A 126 15.16 -4.63 4.88
CA ILE A 126 14.66 -4.15 3.59
C ILE A 126 15.74 -4.10 2.50
N ASP A 127 16.99 -4.42 2.84
CA ASP A 127 18.11 -4.45 1.89
C ASP A 127 17.76 -5.32 0.67
N GLU A 128 18.03 -4.79 -0.53
CA GLU A 128 17.76 -5.46 -1.82
C GLU A 128 16.28 -5.84 -2.06
N LYS A 129 15.36 -5.25 -1.30
CA LYS A 129 13.91 -5.43 -1.46
C LYS A 129 13.25 -4.15 -1.95
N THR A 130 12.09 -4.31 -2.57
CA THR A 130 11.21 -3.18 -2.90
C THR A 130 10.33 -2.87 -1.70
N LEU A 131 10.55 -1.72 -1.07
CA LEU A 131 9.70 -1.21 0.00
C LEU A 131 8.48 -0.48 -0.57
N ILE A 132 7.28 -0.93 -0.22
CA ILE A 132 6.01 -0.30 -0.59
C ILE A 132 5.43 0.35 0.67
N ILE A 133 5.41 1.68 0.76
CA ILE A 133 4.80 2.39 1.88
C ILE A 133 3.33 2.70 1.53
N THR A 134 2.40 2.19 2.34
CA THR A 134 0.96 2.32 2.12
C THR A 134 0.34 3.29 3.12
N ASP A 135 -0.23 4.39 2.61
CA ASP A 135 -0.98 5.38 3.38
C ASP A 135 -2.22 5.82 2.58
N PRO A 136 -3.45 5.65 3.10
CA PRO A 136 -4.67 6.12 2.43
C PRO A 136 -4.70 7.64 2.19
N MET A 137 -3.97 8.42 2.99
CA MET A 137 -4.01 9.90 2.92
C MET A 137 -2.63 10.52 3.09
N LEU A 138 -2.03 10.92 1.97
CA LEU A 138 -0.81 11.73 1.97
C LEU A 138 -1.15 13.22 2.07
N ALA A 139 -1.07 13.79 3.28
CA ALA A 139 -1.34 15.22 3.52
C ALA A 139 -0.07 16.09 3.44
N THR A 140 0.71 16.14 4.52
CA THR A 140 1.98 16.90 4.56
C THR A 140 3.20 16.06 4.19
N GLY A 141 3.04 14.75 4.04
CA GLY A 141 4.14 13.80 3.77
C GLY A 141 5.07 13.50 4.94
N SER A 142 5.00 14.28 6.03
CA SER A 142 5.93 14.18 7.16
C SER A 142 5.93 12.81 7.84
N SER A 143 4.77 12.14 7.93
CA SER A 143 4.66 10.79 8.48
C SER A 143 5.38 9.75 7.60
N MET A 144 5.26 9.89 6.28
CA MET A 144 5.90 9.01 5.31
C MET A 144 7.42 9.20 5.28
N GLU A 145 7.89 10.45 5.28
CA GLU A 145 9.32 10.76 5.34
C GLU A 145 9.98 10.17 6.60
N LEU A 146 9.33 10.33 7.75
CA LEU A 146 9.81 9.77 9.01
C LEU A 146 9.79 8.24 9.01
N SER A 147 8.81 7.60 8.35
CA SER A 147 8.77 6.14 8.24
C SER A 147 9.89 5.56 7.36
N TYR A 148 10.46 6.36 6.45
CA TYR A 148 11.53 5.93 5.56
C TYR A 148 12.91 5.96 6.22
N GLN A 149 13.24 7.01 6.98
CA GLN A 149 14.57 7.21 7.59
C GLN A 149 15.14 6.05 8.42
N PRO A 150 14.34 5.31 9.21
CA PRO A 150 14.82 4.22 10.06
C PRO A 150 14.76 2.82 9.41
N CYS A 151 14.24 2.70 8.19
CA CYS A 151 14.16 1.43 7.47
C CYS A 151 15.42 1.17 6.65
#